data_AF-A0A7W1VUU7-F1
#
_entry.id   AF-A0A7W1VUU7-F1
#
_cell.length_a   1.000
_cell.length_b   1.000
_cell.length_c   1.000
_cell.angle_alpha   90.00
_cell.angle_beta   90.00
_cell.angle_gamma   90.00
#
_symmetry.space_group_name_H-M   'P 1'
#
loop_
_entity.id
_entity.type
_entity.pdbx_description
1 polymer ?
#
loop_
_entity_poly.entity_id
_entity_poly.type
_entity_poly.pdbx_seq_one_letter_code
_entity_poly.pdbx_strand_id
1 'polypeptide(L)'
;MDLAINAVVQKRDAHALAIADLVEARTEVKNKVEANMDILSGSRDLLKRSLGKQYSTAWAGTGFNFSLSMPRSVASMVNVTGTLKGYLTSHPDMERAELMTAAILGASLDALSDAQDAVTLKKSALGTQLTARLQEEKNLRILLSWTVDELGRKLDPLDDRWTAFGFNKPGLKATPPVPQNLLAVLIGTNAISMKWDKAARATHYRIWKKVIGVDADFVFVDSRGDLDFTIEGLPGNSQVEVLVSAVNSGGESQRTTAVLVQTL
;
A
#
# COMPACT_ATOMS: atom_id res chain seq x y z
N MET A 1 1.86 -21.76 9.97
CA MET A 1 1.90 -20.59 9.07
C MET A 1 0.53 -20.37 8.43
N ASP A 2 -0.06 -21.40 7.82
CA ASP A 2 -1.37 -21.32 7.14
C ASP A 2 -2.51 -20.77 8.00
N LEU A 3 -2.59 -21.18 9.27
CA LEU A 3 -3.59 -20.65 10.22
C LEU A 3 -3.43 -19.14 10.44
N ALA A 4 -2.19 -18.63 10.49
CA ALA A 4 -1.92 -17.21 10.69
C ALA A 4 -2.21 -16.38 9.43
N ILE A 5 -1.88 -16.93 8.25
CA ILE A 5 -2.24 -16.32 6.96
C ILE A 5 -3.76 -16.21 6.83
N ASN A 6 -4.48 -17.28 7.14
CA ASN A 6 -5.95 -17.29 7.11
C ASN A 6 -6.55 -16.26 8.07
N ALA A 7 -5.99 -16.12 9.29
CA ALA A 7 -6.44 -15.11 10.24
C ALA A 7 -6.28 -13.68 9.68
N VAL A 8 -5.13 -13.37 9.06
CA VAL A 8 -4.90 -12.06 8.42
C VAL A 8 -5.91 -11.80 7.30
N VAL A 9 -6.15 -12.78 6.43
CA VAL A 9 -7.12 -12.68 5.34
C VAL A 9 -8.53 -12.41 5.89
N GLN A 10 -8.96 -13.17 6.89
CA GLN A 10 -10.26 -12.98 7.53
C GLN A 10 -10.42 -11.58 8.13
N LYS A 11 -9.39 -11.04 8.81
CA LYS A 11 -9.45 -9.68 9.38
C LYS A 11 -9.42 -8.61 8.29
N ARG A 12 -8.68 -8.81 7.21
CA ARG A 12 -8.69 -7.92 6.04
C ARG A 12 -10.10 -7.85 5.44
N ASP A 13 -10.74 -8.99 5.25
CA ASP A 13 -12.05 -9.08 4.62
C ASP A 13 -13.14 -8.50 5.54
N ALA A 14 -13.06 -8.75 6.85
CA ALA A 14 -13.95 -8.12 7.84
C ALA A 14 -13.80 -6.58 7.87
N HIS A 15 -12.57 -6.06 7.76
CA HIS A 15 -12.33 -4.63 7.65
C HIS A 15 -12.88 -4.05 6.33
N ALA A 16 -12.73 -4.76 5.21
CA ALA A 16 -13.30 -4.34 3.92
C ALA A 16 -14.84 -4.30 3.97
N LEU A 17 -15.47 -5.30 4.59
CA LEU A 17 -16.91 -5.31 4.82
C LEU A 17 -17.36 -4.13 5.69
N ALA A 18 -16.64 -3.83 6.78
CA ALA A 18 -16.96 -2.68 7.64
C ALA A 18 -16.86 -1.32 6.91
N ILE A 19 -16.01 -1.20 5.89
CA ILE A 19 -15.97 -0.02 5.01
C ILE A 19 -17.26 0.07 4.21
N ALA A 20 -17.68 -1.03 3.56
CA ALA A 20 -18.90 -1.08 2.77
C ALA A 20 -20.14 -0.75 3.63
N ASP A 21 -20.25 -1.35 4.82
CA ASP A 21 -21.33 -1.07 5.77
C ASP A 21 -21.41 0.42 6.17
N LEU A 22 -20.28 1.09 6.35
CA LEU A 22 -20.26 2.52 6.70
C LEU A 22 -20.73 3.39 5.53
N VAL A 23 -20.41 3.00 4.29
CA VAL A 23 -20.89 3.69 3.08
C VAL A 23 -22.40 3.52 2.95
N GLU A 24 -22.91 2.31 3.17
CA GLU A 24 -24.35 2.04 3.17
C GLU A 24 -25.09 2.85 4.24
N ALA A 25 -24.60 2.85 5.49
CA ALA A 25 -25.20 3.64 6.57
C ALA A 25 -25.25 5.15 6.27
N ARG A 26 -24.21 5.70 5.63
CA ARG A 26 -24.19 7.11 5.19
C ARG A 26 -25.19 7.39 4.08
N THR A 27 -25.37 6.43 3.16
CA THR A 27 -26.37 6.51 2.10
C THR A 27 -27.77 6.52 2.70
N GLU A 28 -27.99 5.70 3.73
CA GLU A 28 -29.29 5.65 4.40
C GLU A 28 -29.63 6.94 5.14
N VAL A 29 -28.66 7.60 5.77
CA VAL A 29 -28.88 8.95 6.33
C VAL A 29 -29.35 9.92 5.24
N LYS A 30 -28.73 9.89 4.05
CA LYS A 30 -29.17 10.75 2.93
C LYS A 30 -30.61 10.44 2.51
N ASN A 31 -30.95 9.16 2.37
CA ASN A 31 -32.31 8.72 2.04
C ASN A 31 -33.33 9.18 3.09
N LYS A 32 -33.01 9.07 4.39
CA LYS A 32 -33.90 9.51 5.48
C LYS A 32 -34.04 11.04 5.55
N VAL A 33 -32.97 11.78 5.23
CA VAL A 33 -33.03 13.24 5.10
C VAL A 33 -33.96 13.66 3.96
N GLU A 34 -33.86 13.01 2.80
CA GLU A 34 -34.75 13.28 1.65
C GLU A 34 -36.22 12.97 1.99
N ALA A 35 -36.49 11.79 2.57
CA ALA A 35 -37.84 11.40 2.99
C ALA A 35 -38.44 12.36 4.03
N ASN A 36 -37.65 12.81 5.02
CA ASN A 36 -38.11 13.77 6.01
C ASN A 36 -38.42 15.15 5.38
N MET A 37 -37.60 15.59 4.43
CA MET A 37 -37.83 16.82 3.67
C MET A 37 -39.12 16.78 2.86
N ASP A 38 -39.42 15.65 2.23
CA ASP A 38 -40.65 15.46 1.48
C ASP A 38 -41.87 15.57 2.40
N ILE A 39 -41.84 14.89 3.56
CA ILE A 39 -42.89 14.98 4.59
C ILE A 39 -43.07 16.42 5.07
N LEU A 40 -41.99 17.13 5.39
CA LEU A 40 -42.04 18.52 5.84
C LEU A 40 -42.62 19.45 4.76
N SER A 41 -42.22 19.24 3.50
CA SER A 41 -42.67 20.09 2.39
C SER A 41 -44.16 19.89 2.11
N GLY A 42 -44.62 18.62 2.10
CA GLY A 42 -46.03 18.26 1.95
C GLY A 42 -46.86 18.76 3.12
N SER A 43 -46.37 18.59 4.36
CA SER A 43 -47.06 19.08 5.56
C SER A 43 -47.24 20.59 5.53
N ARG A 44 -46.17 21.33 5.20
CA ARG A 44 -46.23 22.80 5.04
C ARG A 44 -47.25 23.19 3.96
N ASP A 45 -47.25 22.52 2.81
CA ASP A 45 -48.12 22.90 1.71
C ASP A 45 -49.60 22.56 1.99
N LEU A 46 -49.88 21.53 2.78
CA LEU A 46 -51.21 21.25 3.31
C LEU A 46 -51.67 22.31 4.33
N LEU A 47 -50.80 22.68 5.27
CA LEU A 47 -51.09 23.68 6.30
C LEU A 47 -51.33 25.09 5.73
N LYS A 48 -50.77 25.44 4.56
CA LYS A 48 -51.08 26.70 3.88
C LYS A 48 -52.58 26.89 3.59
N ARG A 49 -53.35 25.80 3.52
CA ARG A 49 -54.81 25.86 3.30
C ARG A 49 -55.56 26.38 4.53
N SER A 50 -55.05 26.12 5.73
CA SER A 50 -55.66 26.55 7.00
C SER A 50 -54.97 27.77 7.61
N LEU A 51 -53.64 27.85 7.52
CA LEU A 51 -52.81 28.87 8.19
C LEU A 51 -52.39 30.03 7.27
N GLY A 52 -52.75 29.96 5.98
CA GLY A 52 -52.43 30.97 4.96
C GLY A 52 -51.10 30.74 4.24
N LYS A 53 -50.94 31.37 3.06
CA LYS A 53 -49.80 31.13 2.15
C LYS A 53 -48.49 31.84 2.54
N GLN A 54 -48.56 32.80 3.46
CA GLN A 54 -47.42 33.57 3.97
C GLN A 54 -47.25 33.32 5.46
N TYR A 55 -46.04 33.53 5.97
CA TYR A 55 -45.80 33.43 7.41
C TYR A 55 -46.68 34.44 8.18
N SER A 56 -47.27 33.99 9.28
CA SER A 56 -48.11 34.78 10.17
C SER A 56 -48.06 34.17 11.58
N THR A 57 -48.70 34.82 12.57
CA THR A 57 -48.83 34.27 13.92
C THR A 57 -49.61 32.96 13.97
N ALA A 58 -50.42 32.64 12.95
CA ALA A 58 -51.13 31.35 12.85
C ALA A 58 -50.16 30.17 12.65
N TRP A 59 -48.94 30.41 12.17
CA TRP A 59 -47.88 29.41 12.04
C TRP A 59 -47.07 29.22 13.34
N ALA A 60 -47.40 29.97 14.40
CA ALA A 60 -46.71 29.82 15.68
C ALA A 60 -46.85 28.39 16.20
N GLY A 61 -45.73 27.81 16.65
CA GLY A 61 -45.71 26.45 17.19
C GLY A 61 -45.59 25.34 16.15
N THR A 62 -45.67 25.61 14.84
CA THR A 62 -45.47 24.55 13.81
C THR A 62 -43.99 24.29 13.50
N GLY A 63 -43.05 25.04 14.10
CA GLY A 63 -41.62 24.99 13.83
C GLY A 63 -41.15 25.85 12.65
N PHE A 64 -42.06 26.35 11.81
CA PHE A 64 -41.76 27.32 10.75
C PHE A 64 -41.72 28.74 11.35
N ASN A 65 -40.58 29.12 11.93
CA ASN A 65 -40.42 30.39 12.64
C ASN A 65 -39.96 31.51 11.71
N PHE A 66 -40.69 32.62 11.68
CA PHE A 66 -40.39 33.83 10.88
C PHE A 66 -40.31 33.62 9.36
N SER A 67 -40.45 32.39 8.87
CA SER A 67 -40.37 32.00 7.46
C SER A 67 -40.95 30.60 7.23
N LEU A 68 -41.46 30.36 6.02
CA LEU A 68 -41.91 29.04 5.53
C LEU A 68 -40.81 28.30 4.73
N SER A 69 -39.56 28.76 4.86
CA SER A 69 -38.41 28.13 4.21
C SER A 69 -38.15 26.74 4.77
N MET A 70 -37.72 25.82 3.90
CA MET A 70 -37.36 24.47 4.31
C MET A 70 -36.04 24.46 5.09
N PRO A 71 -35.89 23.57 6.09
CA PRO A 71 -34.64 23.44 6.81
C PRO A 71 -33.50 23.01 5.87
N ARG A 72 -32.32 23.58 6.07
CA ARG A 72 -31.11 23.32 5.24
C ARG A 72 -30.05 22.46 5.95
N SER A 73 -30.26 22.16 7.23
CA SER A 73 -29.38 21.33 8.04
C SER A 73 -30.19 20.23 8.73
N VAL A 74 -29.54 19.10 9.02
CA VAL A 74 -30.19 17.98 9.72
C VAL A 74 -30.66 18.41 11.11
N ALA A 75 -29.89 19.23 11.82
CA ALA A 75 -30.27 19.75 13.13
C ALA A 75 -31.54 20.61 13.08
N SER A 76 -31.65 21.52 12.10
CA SER A 76 -32.89 22.29 11.91
C SER A 76 -34.04 21.40 11.47
N MET A 77 -33.78 20.37 10.66
CA MET A 77 -34.81 19.43 10.21
C MET A 77 -35.42 18.64 11.36
N VAL A 78 -34.57 18.07 12.23
CA VAL A 78 -34.98 17.41 13.48
C VAL A 78 -35.81 18.35 14.35
N ASN A 79 -35.38 19.61 14.50
CA ASN A 79 -36.11 20.61 15.29
C ASN A 79 -37.49 20.94 14.70
N VAL A 80 -37.57 21.22 13.39
CA VAL A 80 -38.83 21.56 12.72
C VAL A 80 -39.78 20.37 12.75
N THR A 81 -39.31 19.17 12.43
CA THR A 81 -40.12 17.93 12.46
C THR A 81 -40.63 17.64 13.86
N GLY A 82 -39.79 17.75 14.89
CA GLY A 82 -40.20 17.56 16.28
C GLY A 82 -41.22 18.59 16.75
N THR A 83 -41.03 19.86 16.38
CA THR A 83 -41.95 20.94 16.73
C THR A 83 -43.30 20.77 16.02
N LEU A 84 -43.29 20.44 14.73
CA LEU A 84 -44.48 20.18 13.94
C LEU A 84 -45.25 18.93 14.42
N LYS A 85 -44.55 17.87 14.83
CA LYS A 85 -45.14 16.71 15.52
C LYS A 85 -45.90 17.15 16.78
N GLY A 86 -45.27 17.98 17.62
CA GLY A 86 -45.91 18.52 18.83
C GLY A 86 -47.15 19.35 18.52
N TYR A 87 -47.07 20.21 17.49
CA TYR A 87 -48.21 21.00 17.02
C TYR A 87 -49.40 20.12 16.62
N LEU A 88 -49.17 19.13 15.74
CA LEU A 88 -50.23 18.21 15.28
C LEU A 88 -50.83 17.39 16.43
N THR A 89 -50.01 17.00 17.41
CA THR A 89 -50.48 16.33 18.63
C THR A 89 -51.50 17.20 19.39
N SER A 90 -51.25 18.50 19.46
CA SER A 90 -52.16 19.47 20.11
C SER A 90 -53.31 19.96 19.22
N HIS A 91 -53.26 19.70 17.90
CA HIS A 91 -54.27 20.11 16.92
C HIS A 91 -54.67 18.94 16.01
N PRO A 92 -55.39 17.92 16.53
CA PRO A 92 -55.78 16.75 15.75
C PRO A 92 -56.65 17.07 14.52
N ASP A 93 -57.38 18.19 14.54
CA ASP A 93 -58.17 18.71 13.42
C ASP A 93 -57.33 19.14 12.21
N MET A 94 -56.06 19.48 12.47
CA MET A 94 -55.10 19.85 11.42
C MET A 94 -54.49 18.62 10.75
N GLU A 95 -54.59 17.43 11.35
CA GLU A 95 -54.05 16.20 10.76
C GLU A 95 -54.75 15.81 9.47
N ARG A 96 -54.01 15.16 8.57
CA ARG A 96 -54.52 14.56 7.34
C ARG A 96 -54.05 13.12 7.31
N ALA A 97 -55.00 12.19 7.39
CA ALA A 97 -54.72 10.76 7.36
C ALA A 97 -53.75 10.41 6.23
N GLU A 98 -52.79 9.54 6.52
CA GLU A 98 -51.77 9.03 5.59
C GLU A 98 -50.80 10.06 4.99
N LEU A 99 -51.03 11.36 5.17
CA LEU A 99 -50.22 12.42 4.57
C LEU A 99 -49.48 13.27 5.61
N MET A 100 -50.14 13.61 6.72
CA MET A 100 -49.61 14.51 7.74
C MET A 100 -50.28 14.22 9.09
N THR A 101 -49.63 13.41 9.93
CA THR A 101 -50.05 13.13 11.31
C THR A 101 -48.86 13.19 12.25
N ALA A 102 -49.10 13.43 13.54
CA ALA A 102 -48.04 13.39 14.55
C ALA A 102 -47.29 12.04 14.56
N ALA A 103 -48.00 10.94 14.27
CA ALA A 103 -47.40 9.61 14.15
C ALA A 103 -46.44 9.49 12.96
N ILE A 104 -46.82 9.99 11.77
CA ILE A 104 -45.96 9.99 10.57
C ILE A 104 -44.68 10.80 10.82
N LEU A 105 -44.83 11.99 11.41
CA LEU A 105 -43.69 12.84 11.72
C LEU A 105 -42.79 12.22 12.81
N GLY A 106 -43.39 11.56 13.80
CA GLY A 106 -42.67 10.78 14.81
C GLY A 106 -41.83 9.67 14.18
N ALA A 107 -42.45 8.81 13.36
CA ALA A 107 -41.76 7.73 12.68
C ALA A 107 -40.61 8.23 11.79
N SER A 108 -40.80 9.36 11.10
CA SER A 108 -39.74 9.96 10.28
C SER A 108 -38.58 10.50 11.11
N LEU A 109 -38.86 11.08 12.29
CA LEU A 109 -37.84 11.59 13.21
C LEU A 109 -37.02 10.45 13.82
N ASP A 110 -37.69 9.37 14.23
CA ASP A 110 -37.06 8.17 14.79
C ASP A 110 -36.17 7.52 13.73
N ALA A 111 -36.70 7.31 12.51
CA ALA A 111 -35.94 6.73 11.41
C ALA A 111 -34.68 7.54 11.02
N LEU A 112 -34.76 8.88 11.08
CA LEU A 112 -33.60 9.75 10.83
C LEU A 112 -32.56 9.63 11.95
N SER A 113 -33.01 9.58 13.20
CA SER A 113 -32.12 9.45 14.37
C SER A 113 -31.42 8.08 14.36
N ASP A 114 -32.16 7.00 14.12
CA ASP A 114 -31.63 5.64 14.01
C ASP A 114 -30.56 5.52 12.90
N ALA A 115 -30.78 6.17 11.75
CA ALA A 115 -29.80 6.19 10.67
C ALA A 115 -28.51 6.93 11.06
N GLN A 116 -28.60 8.03 11.83
CA GLN A 116 -27.42 8.74 12.34
C GLN A 116 -26.65 7.91 13.37
N ASP A 117 -27.35 7.23 14.27
CA ASP A 117 -26.76 6.34 15.25
C ASP A 117 -26.08 5.13 14.58
N ALA A 118 -26.68 4.60 13.51
CA ALA A 118 -26.08 3.54 12.71
C ALA A 118 -24.73 3.97 12.12
N VAL A 119 -24.62 5.20 11.59
CA VAL A 119 -23.32 5.72 11.10
C VAL A 119 -22.28 5.76 12.21
N THR A 120 -22.67 6.21 13.42
CA THR A 120 -21.78 6.27 14.58
C THR A 120 -21.30 4.87 14.98
N LEU A 121 -22.21 3.90 15.04
CA LEU A 121 -21.92 2.51 15.34
C LEU A 121 -20.98 1.89 14.30
N LYS A 122 -21.29 2.04 13.01
CA LYS A 122 -20.47 1.50 11.91
C LYS A 122 -19.08 2.14 11.85
N LYS A 123 -18.96 3.43 12.18
CA LYS A 123 -17.66 4.12 12.29
C LYS A 123 -16.81 3.52 13.43
N SER A 124 -17.42 3.25 14.58
CA SER A 124 -16.74 2.56 15.69
C SER A 124 -16.32 1.15 15.29
N ALA A 125 -17.21 0.39 14.65
CA ALA A 125 -16.92 -0.97 14.19
C ALA A 125 -15.75 -1.00 13.19
N LEU A 126 -15.70 -0.06 12.24
CA LEU A 126 -14.59 0.09 11.31
C LEU A 126 -13.25 0.27 12.02
N GLY A 127 -13.19 1.14 13.04
CA GLY A 127 -11.99 1.35 13.86
C GLY A 127 -11.53 0.08 14.59
N THR A 128 -12.47 -0.69 15.14
CA THR A 128 -12.20 -1.99 15.78
C THR A 128 -11.64 -2.99 14.77
N GLN A 129 -12.25 -3.11 13.58
CA GLN A 129 -11.77 -4.03 12.55
C GLN A 129 -10.39 -3.65 11.99
N LEU A 130 -10.10 -2.35 11.87
CA LEU A 130 -8.77 -1.88 11.46
C LEU A 130 -7.71 -2.31 12.48
N THR A 131 -7.99 -2.11 13.77
CA THR A 131 -7.07 -2.50 14.85
C THR A 131 -6.83 -4.01 14.86
N ALA A 132 -7.89 -4.81 14.72
CA ALA A 132 -7.77 -6.26 14.65
C ALA A 132 -6.94 -6.73 13.44
N ARG A 133 -7.13 -6.11 12.27
CA ARG A 133 -6.33 -6.40 11.07
C ARG A 133 -4.84 -6.10 11.30
N LEU A 134 -4.52 -4.93 11.85
CA LEU A 134 -3.13 -4.54 12.13
C LEU A 134 -2.46 -5.46 13.16
N GLN A 135 -3.22 -5.91 14.17
CA GLN A 135 -2.72 -6.85 15.17
C GLN A 135 -2.35 -8.20 14.54
N GLU A 136 -3.22 -8.77 13.69
CA GLU A 136 -2.90 -10.06 13.04
C GLU A 136 -1.77 -9.93 12.02
N GLU A 137 -1.67 -8.80 11.31
CA GLU A 137 -0.53 -8.53 10.44
C GLU A 137 0.78 -8.51 11.22
N LYS A 138 0.80 -7.85 12.39
CA LYS A 138 1.95 -7.85 13.30
C LYS A 138 2.28 -9.26 13.78
N ASN A 139 1.27 -10.05 14.16
CA ASN A 139 1.47 -11.44 14.59
C ASN A 139 2.11 -12.27 13.48
N LEU A 140 1.64 -12.15 12.24
CA LEU A 140 2.21 -12.86 11.09
C LEU A 140 3.68 -12.49 10.85
N ARG A 141 4.02 -11.19 10.95
CA ARG A 141 5.41 -10.72 10.82
C ARG A 141 6.33 -11.30 11.90
N ILE A 142 5.85 -11.39 13.14
CA ILE A 142 6.59 -12.02 14.24
C ILE A 142 6.83 -13.50 13.96
N LEU A 143 5.79 -14.24 13.55
CA LEU A 143 5.91 -15.65 13.20
C LEU A 143 6.88 -15.89 12.04
N LEU A 144 6.86 -15.03 11.02
CA LEU A 144 7.82 -15.09 9.91
C LEU A 144 9.24 -14.85 10.40
N SER A 145 9.46 -13.86 11.28
CA SER A 145 10.77 -13.61 11.89
C SER A 145 11.28 -14.85 12.63
N TRP A 146 10.45 -15.46 13.48
CA TRP A 146 10.85 -16.67 14.20
C TRP A 146 11.14 -17.85 13.27
N THR A 147 10.39 -17.96 12.17
CA THR A 147 10.64 -18.99 11.16
C THR A 147 12.00 -18.77 10.50
N VAL A 148 12.32 -17.53 10.13
CA VAL A 148 13.64 -17.15 9.58
C VAL A 148 14.74 -17.41 10.60
N ASP A 149 14.54 -17.08 11.87
CA ASP A 149 15.51 -17.36 12.93
C ASP A 149 15.78 -18.86 13.08
N GLU A 150 14.74 -19.69 13.00
CA GLU A 150 14.88 -21.14 13.07
C GLU A 150 15.60 -21.71 11.84
N LEU A 151 15.28 -21.22 10.64
CA LEU A 151 16.05 -21.55 9.43
C LEU A 151 17.52 -21.16 9.60
N GLY A 152 17.81 -20.02 10.23
CA GLY A 152 19.15 -19.55 10.57
C GLY A 152 19.94 -20.51 11.47
N ARG A 153 19.27 -21.31 12.30
CA ARG A 153 19.90 -22.34 13.14
C ARG A 153 20.14 -23.66 12.41
N LYS A 154 19.43 -23.91 11.30
CA LYS A 154 19.44 -25.19 10.57
C LYS A 154 20.21 -25.15 9.24
N LEU A 155 20.31 -23.97 8.63
CA LEU A 155 20.92 -23.79 7.31
C LEU A 155 22.19 -22.96 7.42
N ASP A 156 23.17 -23.28 6.57
CA ASP A 156 24.32 -22.42 6.39
C ASP A 156 23.88 -21.04 5.83
N PRO A 157 24.51 -19.92 6.23
CA PRO A 157 24.17 -18.60 5.71
C PRO A 157 24.27 -18.45 4.18
N LEU A 158 25.00 -19.33 3.48
CA LEU A 158 25.14 -19.36 2.02
C LEU A 158 24.34 -20.47 1.33
N ASP A 159 23.54 -21.24 2.07
CA ASP A 159 22.74 -22.36 1.55
C ASP A 159 21.73 -21.88 0.49
N ASP A 160 21.66 -22.55 -0.67
CA ASP A 160 20.73 -22.24 -1.76
C ASP A 160 19.25 -22.38 -1.37
N ARG A 161 18.96 -23.13 -0.30
CA ARG A 161 17.59 -23.27 0.22
C ARG A 161 16.99 -21.96 0.70
N TRP A 162 17.79 -20.98 1.14
CA TRP A 162 17.30 -19.64 1.44
C TRP A 162 16.57 -19.03 0.24
N THR A 163 17.19 -19.06 -0.94
CA THR A 163 16.58 -18.55 -2.18
C THR A 163 15.41 -19.41 -2.66
N ALA A 164 15.46 -20.73 -2.45
CA ALA A 164 14.33 -21.61 -2.75
C ALA A 164 13.09 -21.28 -1.90
N PHE A 165 13.28 -20.85 -0.65
CA PHE A 165 12.23 -20.32 0.21
C PHE A 165 11.83 -18.87 -0.09
N GLY A 166 12.46 -18.24 -1.09
CA GLY A 166 12.22 -16.84 -1.44
C GLY A 166 12.90 -15.82 -0.52
N PHE A 167 13.84 -16.26 0.32
CA PHE A 167 14.63 -15.40 1.19
C PHE A 167 15.99 -15.07 0.57
N ASN A 168 16.52 -13.91 0.94
CA ASN A 168 17.92 -13.60 0.66
C ASN A 168 18.82 -14.43 1.58
N LYS A 169 19.94 -14.93 1.04
CA LYS A 169 20.96 -15.64 1.81
C LYS A 169 21.62 -14.70 2.83
N PRO A 170 21.55 -14.97 4.13
CA PRO A 170 22.09 -14.08 5.17
C PRO A 170 23.61 -13.91 5.10
N GLY A 171 24.34 -14.89 4.56
CA GLY A 171 25.79 -14.90 4.48
C GLY A 171 26.38 -14.16 3.28
N LEU A 172 25.54 -13.56 2.42
CA LEU A 172 26.02 -12.82 1.26
C LEU A 172 26.83 -11.61 1.72
N LYS A 173 28.07 -11.52 1.26
CA LYS A 173 28.87 -10.31 1.43
C LYS A 173 28.38 -9.26 0.44
N ALA A 174 28.68 -7.99 0.69
CA ALA A 174 28.59 -6.99 -0.39
C ALA A 174 29.58 -7.35 -1.50
N THR A 175 29.21 -7.06 -2.75
CA THR A 175 30.09 -7.26 -3.90
C THR A 175 31.45 -6.57 -3.68
N PRO A 176 32.56 -7.15 -4.16
CA PRO A 176 33.85 -6.51 -4.05
C PRO A 176 33.87 -5.17 -4.80
N PRO A 177 34.69 -4.19 -4.38
CA PRO A 177 34.98 -3.03 -5.21
C PRO A 177 35.78 -3.47 -6.45
N VAL A 178 35.79 -2.60 -7.47
CA VAL A 178 36.59 -2.83 -8.68
C VAL A 178 38.07 -2.94 -8.32
N PRO A 179 38.79 -3.98 -8.79
CA PRO A 179 40.25 -4.04 -8.65
C PRO A 179 40.91 -2.77 -9.19
N GLN A 180 41.96 -2.30 -8.52
CA GLN A 180 42.69 -1.10 -8.92
C GLN A 180 44.08 -1.48 -9.43
N ASN A 181 44.72 -0.53 -10.11
CA ASN A 181 46.11 -0.65 -10.57
C ASN A 181 46.37 -1.92 -11.39
N LEU A 182 45.47 -2.24 -12.33
CA LEU A 182 45.73 -3.29 -13.31
C LEU A 182 46.91 -2.87 -14.18
N LEU A 183 48.00 -3.62 -14.10
CA LEU A 183 49.16 -3.51 -14.96
C LEU A 183 49.20 -4.73 -15.87
N ALA A 184 49.42 -4.50 -17.17
CA ALA A 184 49.59 -5.56 -18.15
C ALA A 184 50.78 -5.22 -19.04
N VAL A 185 51.72 -6.16 -19.18
CA VAL A 185 52.97 -5.96 -19.92
C VAL A 185 53.21 -7.18 -20.82
N LEU A 186 53.65 -6.93 -22.05
CA LEU A 186 54.10 -7.99 -22.94
C LEU A 186 55.37 -8.64 -22.39
N ILE A 187 55.39 -9.98 -22.36
CA ILE A 187 56.56 -10.78 -22.06
C ILE A 187 56.81 -11.73 -23.23
N GLY A 188 58.04 -11.76 -23.74
CA GLY A 188 58.36 -12.49 -24.97
C GLY A 188 57.71 -11.84 -26.19
N THR A 189 57.18 -12.66 -27.10
CA THR A 189 56.53 -12.18 -28.34
C THR A 189 55.01 -12.23 -28.27
N ASN A 190 54.45 -13.20 -27.54
CA ASN A 190 53.03 -13.55 -27.61
C ASN A 190 52.38 -13.88 -26.24
N ALA A 191 52.94 -13.36 -25.15
CA ALA A 191 52.38 -13.52 -23.81
C ALA A 191 52.24 -12.17 -23.10
N ILE A 192 51.16 -11.99 -22.34
CA ILE A 192 50.92 -10.79 -21.53
C ILE A 192 50.89 -11.20 -20.07
N SER A 193 51.79 -10.64 -19.27
CA SER A 193 51.76 -10.78 -17.81
C SER A 193 50.98 -9.63 -17.20
N MET A 194 50.09 -9.98 -16.29
CA MET A 194 49.14 -9.08 -15.63
C MET A 194 49.35 -9.14 -14.13
N LYS A 195 49.17 -7.99 -13.48
CA LYS A 195 49.16 -7.86 -12.02
C LYS A 195 48.16 -6.80 -11.60
N TRP A 196 47.47 -7.00 -10.48
CA TRP A 196 46.50 -6.05 -9.95
C TRP A 196 46.53 -6.02 -8.43
N ASP A 197 45.95 -4.96 -7.85
CA ASP A 197 45.83 -4.84 -6.41
C ASP A 197 44.67 -5.67 -5.85
N LYS A 198 44.85 -6.13 -4.61
CA LYS A 198 43.81 -6.88 -3.91
C LYS A 198 42.59 -6.01 -3.66
N ALA A 199 41.46 -6.37 -4.25
CA ALA A 199 40.17 -5.75 -3.94
C ALA A 199 39.66 -6.23 -2.57
N ALA A 200 39.17 -5.29 -1.75
CA ALA A 200 38.62 -5.61 -0.44
C ALA A 200 37.43 -6.59 -0.58
N ARG A 201 37.36 -7.62 0.27
CA ARG A 201 36.32 -8.66 0.26
C ARG A 201 36.33 -9.58 -0.98
N ALA A 202 37.30 -9.47 -1.89
CA ALA A 202 37.45 -10.41 -3.00
C ALA A 202 37.92 -11.78 -2.50
N THR A 203 37.31 -12.84 -3.03
CA THR A 203 37.73 -14.23 -2.80
C THR A 203 38.57 -14.73 -3.97
N HIS A 204 38.23 -14.32 -5.19
CA HIS A 204 38.96 -14.63 -6.42
C HIS A 204 38.72 -13.53 -7.46
N TYR A 205 39.42 -13.60 -8.59
CA TYR A 205 39.37 -12.67 -9.69
C TYR A 205 39.09 -13.40 -11.00
N ARG A 206 38.28 -12.80 -11.87
CA ARG A 206 38.05 -13.27 -13.23
C ARG A 206 38.85 -12.41 -14.20
N ILE A 207 39.61 -13.05 -15.07
CA ILE A 207 40.41 -12.41 -16.09
C ILE A 207 39.70 -12.53 -17.44
N TRP A 208 39.69 -11.44 -18.19
CA TRP A 208 39.12 -11.40 -19.53
C TRP A 208 40.10 -10.75 -20.51
N LYS A 209 40.01 -11.17 -21.77
CA LYS A 209 40.78 -10.59 -22.87
C LYS A 209 39.89 -10.27 -24.07
N LYS A 210 40.31 -9.35 -24.90
CA LYS A 210 39.74 -9.09 -26.22
C LYS A 210 40.86 -8.81 -27.21
N VAL A 211 41.01 -9.65 -28.22
CA VAL A 211 41.92 -9.40 -29.34
C VAL A 211 41.18 -8.53 -30.36
N ILE A 212 41.65 -7.30 -30.56
CA ILE A 212 41.02 -6.33 -31.45
C ILE A 212 41.04 -6.84 -32.88
N GLY A 213 39.87 -6.82 -33.52
CA GLY A 213 39.68 -7.32 -34.89
C GLY A 213 39.49 -8.83 -35.00
N VAL A 214 39.62 -9.59 -33.90
CA VAL A 214 39.37 -11.05 -33.86
C VAL A 214 38.17 -11.36 -32.96
N ASP A 215 38.18 -10.86 -31.73
CA ASP A 215 37.11 -11.10 -30.76
C ASP A 215 36.04 -10.00 -30.87
N ALA A 216 34.77 -10.40 -30.95
CA ALA A 216 33.64 -9.47 -30.95
C ALA A 216 33.51 -8.75 -29.59
N ASP A 217 33.69 -9.48 -28.50
CA ASP A 217 33.57 -9.04 -27.11
C ASP A 217 34.67 -9.62 -26.22
N PHE A 218 34.75 -9.14 -24.98
CA PHE A 218 35.67 -9.71 -23.98
C PHE A 218 35.35 -11.17 -23.68
N VAL A 219 36.35 -12.03 -23.88
CA VAL A 219 36.30 -13.47 -23.65
C VAL A 219 36.88 -13.78 -22.27
N PHE A 220 36.19 -14.64 -21.51
CA PHE A 220 36.66 -15.14 -20.22
C PHE A 220 37.89 -16.02 -20.44
N VAL A 221 38.96 -15.74 -19.70
CA VAL A 221 40.21 -16.50 -19.80
C VAL A 221 40.35 -17.44 -18.63
N ASP A 222 40.24 -16.92 -17.40
CA ASP A 222 40.47 -17.71 -16.20
C ASP A 222 39.87 -17.07 -14.94
N SER A 223 39.76 -17.85 -13.87
CA SER A 223 39.27 -17.42 -12.56
C SER A 223 40.15 -17.98 -11.43
N ARG A 224 40.82 -17.11 -10.66
CA ARG A 224 41.81 -17.53 -9.64
C ARG A 224 41.89 -16.62 -8.41
N GLY A 225 42.46 -17.15 -7.34
CA GLY A 225 42.68 -16.41 -6.08
C GLY A 225 43.92 -15.50 -6.09
N ASP A 226 44.84 -15.72 -7.02
CA ASP A 226 46.11 -14.99 -7.12
C ASP A 226 45.90 -13.55 -7.63
N LEU A 227 46.94 -12.71 -7.45
CA LEU A 227 46.94 -11.29 -7.84
C LEU A 227 47.74 -11.01 -9.13
N ASP A 228 48.20 -12.08 -9.77
CA ASP A 228 48.88 -12.04 -11.06
C ASP A 228 48.40 -13.19 -11.95
N PHE A 229 48.61 -13.00 -13.26
CA PHE A 229 48.33 -14.02 -14.26
C PHE A 229 49.07 -13.73 -15.55
N THR A 230 49.49 -14.77 -16.27
CA THR A 230 50.07 -14.63 -17.61
C THR A 230 49.16 -15.29 -18.63
N ILE A 231 48.73 -14.51 -19.61
CA ILE A 231 47.99 -14.99 -20.78
C ILE A 231 49.02 -15.34 -21.86
N GLU A 232 49.08 -16.59 -22.27
CA GLU A 232 50.01 -17.09 -23.29
C GLU A 232 49.29 -17.41 -24.60
N GLY A 233 50.06 -17.65 -25.66
CA GLY A 233 49.53 -18.12 -26.96
C GLY A 233 48.69 -17.08 -27.69
N LEU A 234 49.00 -15.79 -27.52
CA LEU A 234 48.30 -14.71 -28.21
C LEU A 234 48.75 -14.62 -29.69
N PRO A 235 47.88 -14.14 -30.59
CA PRO A 235 48.31 -13.87 -31.96
C PRO A 235 49.37 -12.77 -31.98
N GLY A 236 50.40 -12.94 -32.81
CA GLY A 236 51.46 -11.95 -33.01
C GLY A 236 50.95 -10.69 -33.71
N ASN A 237 51.68 -9.59 -33.56
CA ASN A 237 51.34 -8.28 -34.14
C ASN A 237 49.87 -7.86 -33.96
N SER A 238 49.29 -8.12 -32.79
CA SER A 238 47.88 -7.90 -32.48
C SER A 238 47.70 -7.00 -31.26
N GLN A 239 46.64 -6.18 -31.29
CA GLN A 239 46.21 -5.38 -30.15
C GLN A 239 45.31 -6.21 -29.25
N VAL A 240 45.67 -6.32 -27.96
CA VAL A 240 44.91 -7.10 -26.98
C VAL A 240 44.54 -6.21 -25.81
N GLU A 241 43.25 -6.09 -25.53
CA GLU A 241 42.73 -5.46 -24.31
C GLU A 241 42.53 -6.52 -23.23
N VAL A 242 42.96 -6.21 -22.01
CA VAL A 242 42.75 -7.08 -20.85
C VAL A 242 42.06 -6.33 -19.72
N LEU A 243 41.23 -7.05 -18.97
CA LEU A 243 40.54 -6.51 -17.80
C LEU A 243 40.40 -7.58 -16.72
N VAL A 244 40.15 -7.13 -15.49
CA VAL A 244 39.95 -8.00 -14.33
C VAL A 244 38.72 -7.56 -13.55
N SER A 245 37.99 -8.50 -12.98
CA SER A 245 36.91 -8.26 -12.01
C SER A 245 37.16 -9.09 -10.75
N ALA A 246 36.71 -8.58 -9.60
CA ALA A 246 36.77 -9.28 -8.32
C ALA A 246 35.45 -9.97 -8.02
N VAL A 247 35.51 -11.16 -7.42
CA VAL A 247 34.32 -11.97 -7.10
C VAL A 247 34.35 -12.42 -5.65
N ASN A 248 33.18 -12.42 -5.01
CA ASN A 248 32.96 -13.08 -3.72
C ASN A 248 31.56 -13.72 -3.67
N SER A 249 31.14 -14.20 -2.50
CA SER A 249 29.81 -14.82 -2.34
C SER A 249 28.66 -13.87 -2.67
N GLY A 250 28.86 -12.55 -2.56
CA GLY A 250 27.92 -11.49 -2.93
C GLY A 250 27.79 -11.22 -4.43
N GLY A 251 28.67 -11.80 -5.25
CA GLY A 251 28.70 -11.60 -6.69
C GLY A 251 30.01 -11.01 -7.21
N GLU A 252 29.97 -10.59 -8.47
CA GLU A 252 31.09 -10.04 -9.21
C GLU A 252 31.06 -8.50 -9.20
N SER A 253 32.22 -7.87 -9.07
CA SER A 253 32.39 -6.42 -9.16
C SER A 253 32.22 -5.94 -10.61
N GLN A 254 32.14 -4.61 -10.80
CA GLN A 254 32.44 -4.07 -12.12
C GLN A 254 33.90 -4.42 -12.51
N ARG A 255 34.15 -4.46 -13.82
CA ARG A 255 35.46 -4.73 -14.41
C ARG A 255 36.36 -3.48 -14.29
N THR A 256 37.67 -3.69 -14.22
CA THR A 256 38.64 -2.59 -14.34
C THR A 256 38.50 -1.86 -15.67
N THR A 257 39.07 -0.67 -15.77
CA THR A 257 39.40 -0.08 -17.07
C THR A 257 40.28 -1.05 -17.85
N ALA A 258 40.02 -1.20 -19.15
CA ALA A 258 40.79 -2.08 -20.01
C ALA A 258 42.21 -1.53 -20.21
N VAL A 259 43.21 -2.41 -20.20
CA VAL A 259 44.59 -2.08 -20.54
C VAL A 259 44.91 -2.67 -21.90
N LEU A 260 45.33 -1.83 -22.83
CA LEU A 260 45.73 -2.23 -24.18
C LEU A 260 47.21 -2.60 -24.22
N VAL A 261 47.54 -3.76 -24.77
CA VAL A 261 48.90 -4.24 -24.99
C VAL A 261 49.05 -4.71 -26.43
N GLN A 262 50.19 -4.39 -27.05
CA GLN A 262 50.53 -4.82 -28.41
C GLN A 262 51.47 -6.03 -28.35
N THR A 263 51.15 -7.11 -29.07
CA THR A 263 52.06 -8.25 -29.28
C THR A 263 53.02 -8.00 -30.43
N LEU A 264 54.16 -8.72 -30.43
CA LEU A 264 55.22 -8.63 -31.44
C LEU A 264 55.06 -9.68 -32.54
#